data_AF-A0A239I5V2-F1
#
_entry.id   AF-A0A239I5V2-F1
#
_cell.length_a   1.000
_cell.length_b   1.000
_cell.length_c   1.000
_cell.angle_alpha   90.00
_cell.angle_beta   90.00
_cell.angle_gamma   90.00
#
_symmetry.space_group_name_H-M   'P 1'
#
loop_
_entity.id
_entity.type
_entity.pdbx_description
1 polymer ?
#
loop_
_entity_poly.entity_id
_entity_poly.type
_entity_poly.pdbx_seq_one_letter_code
_entity_poly.pdbx_strand_id
1 'polypeptide(L)' 'MKMVAFLALLLSIWAIAVVAWMMLRYTPAGGDAQYVFLWDRWENRVCLVSIGNPSRVICDPRSLWVDGQQGDGPSARRP' A
#
# COMPACT_ATOMS: atom_id res chain seq x y z
N MET A 1 -26.56 -6.00 22.80
CA MET A 1 -25.21 -6.42 23.25
C MET A 1 -24.68 -7.65 22.50
N LYS A 2 -25.40 -8.78 22.41
CA LYS A 2 -24.97 -9.98 21.64
C LYS A 2 -24.65 -9.72 20.16
N MET A 3 -25.49 -8.96 19.45
CA MET A 3 -25.26 -8.63 18.03
C MET A 3 -23.99 -7.80 17.82
N VAL A 4 -23.71 -6.83 18.70
CA VAL A 4 -22.52 -5.98 18.59
C VAL A 4 -21.26 -6.80 18.80
N ALA A 5 -21.24 -7.71 19.78
CA ALA A 5 -20.12 -8.60 20.03
C ALA A 5 -19.87 -9.55 18.84
N PHE A 6 -20.93 -10.09 18.23
CA PHE A 6 -20.82 -10.94 17.05
C PHE A 6 -20.29 -10.19 15.82
N LEU A 7 -20.79 -8.97 15.57
CA LEU A 7 -20.29 -8.12 14.48
C LEU A 7 -18.83 -7.73 14.70
N ALA A 8 -18.43 -7.39 15.94
CA ALA A 8 -17.05 -7.07 16.27
C ALA A 8 -16.11 -8.27 16.01
N LEU A 9 -16.53 -9.49 16.34
CA LEU A 9 -15.79 -10.71 16.05
C LEU A 9 -15.66 -10.96 14.53
N LEU A 10 -16.73 -10.77 13.77
CA LEU A 10 -16.68 -10.93 12.32
C LEU A 10 -15.73 -9.92 11.68
N LEU A 11 -15.78 -8.67 12.11
CA LEU A 11 -14.91 -7.61 11.60
C LEU A 11 -13.44 -7.85 11.96
N SER A 12 -13.15 -8.37 13.15
CA SER A 12 -11.77 -8.69 13.52
C SER A 12 -11.21 -9.84 12.70
N ILE A 13 -12.00 -10.90 12.46
CA ILE A 13 -11.62 -12.01 11.58
C ILE A 13 -11.37 -11.50 10.16
N TRP A 14 -12.25 -10.64 9.64
CA TRP A 14 -12.09 -10.04 8.32
C TRP A 14 -10.82 -9.21 8.22
N ALA A 15 -10.53 -8.36 9.20
CA ALA A 15 -9.31 -7.55 9.23
C ALA A 15 -8.05 -8.42 9.22
N ILE A 16 -8.01 -9.49 10.00
CA ILE A 16 -6.89 -10.45 10.02
C ILE A 16 -6.72 -11.10 8.64
N ALA A 17 -7.82 -11.52 8.01
CA ALA A 17 -7.78 -12.12 6.67
C ALA A 17 -7.22 -11.14 5.62
N VAL A 18 -7.61 -9.87 5.67
CA VAL A 18 -7.10 -8.82 4.78
C VAL A 18 -5.59 -8.61 4.98
N VAL A 19 -5.12 -8.56 6.22
CA VAL A 19 -3.68 -8.41 6.52
C VAL A 19 -2.90 -9.63 6.04
N ALA A 20 -3.39 -10.84 6.31
CA ALA A 20 -2.76 -12.08 5.85
C ALA A 20 -2.66 -12.13 4.32
N TRP A 21 -3.72 -11.72 3.62
CA TRP A 21 -3.72 -11.61 2.17
C TRP A 21 -2.68 -10.62 1.64
N MET A 22 -2.60 -9.43 2.25
CA MET A 22 -1.60 -8.42 1.89
C MET A 22 -0.18 -8.95 2.05
N MET A 23 0.12 -9.65 3.15
CA MET A 23 1.44 -10.25 3.42
C MET A 23 1.76 -11.43 2.49
N LEU A 24 0.74 -12.15 2.01
CA LEU A 24 0.92 -13.23 1.03
C LEU A 24 1.28 -12.67 -0.35
N ARG A 25 0.61 -11.59 -0.76
CA ARG A 25 0.77 -10.97 -2.08
C ARG A 25 2.00 -10.06 -2.18
N TYR A 26 2.22 -9.21 -1.18
CA TYR A 26 3.26 -8.20 -1.19
C TYR A 26 4.42 -8.55 -0.26
N THR A 27 5.64 -8.30 -0.74
CA THR A 27 6.86 -8.41 0.04
C THR A 27 7.56 -7.07 0.15
N PRO A 28 8.03 -6.65 1.33
CA PRO A 28 8.86 -5.46 1.42
C PRO A 28 10.17 -5.69 0.65
N ALA A 29 10.43 -4.81 -0.30
CA ALA A 29 11.62 -4.85 -1.17
C ALA A 29 12.62 -3.72 -0.86
N GLY A 30 12.32 -2.88 0.14
CA GLY A 30 13.14 -1.75 0.56
C GLY A 30 12.29 -0.50 0.79
N GLY A 31 12.94 0.63 1.03
CA GLY A 31 12.27 1.90 1.26
C GLY A 31 13.18 2.92 1.95
N ASP A 32 12.61 4.08 2.20
CA ASP A 32 13.19 5.17 3.00
C ASP A 32 12.18 5.67 4.04
N ALA A 33 12.45 6.83 4.65
CA ALA A 33 11.58 7.42 5.67
C ALA A 33 10.23 7.93 5.14
N GLN A 34 10.04 8.01 3.82
CA GLN A 34 8.84 8.56 3.16
C GLN A 34 8.10 7.52 2.33
N TYR A 35 8.81 6.52 1.78
CA TYR A 35 8.29 5.55 0.84
C TYR A 35 8.71 4.12 1.17
N VAL A 36 7.83 3.17 0.86
CA VAL A 36 8.10 1.73 0.93
C VAL A 36 7.92 1.13 -0.45
N PHE A 37 8.89 0.34 -0.89
CA PHE A 37 8.78 -0.47 -2.09
C PHE A 37 8.25 -1.85 -1.72
N LEU A 38 7.15 -2.24 -2.36
CA LEU A 38 6.52 -3.54 -2.24
C LEU A 38 6.70 -4.32 -3.54
N TRP A 39 7.22 -5.53 -3.46
CA TRP A 39 7.19 -6.47 -4.57
C TRP A 39 5.85 -7.20 -4.60
N ASP A 40 5.06 -7.00 -5.65
CA ASP A 40 3.86 -7.78 -5.94
C ASP A 40 4.26 -9.13 -6.54
N ARG A 41 4.13 -10.19 -5.75
CA ARG A 41 4.53 -11.55 -6.13
C ARG A 41 3.67 -12.13 -7.26
N TRP A 42 2.44 -11.66 -7.40
CA TRP A 42 1.48 -12.22 -8.36
C TRP A 42 1.62 -11.61 -9.74
N GLU A 43 1.83 -10.29 -9.77
CA GLU A 43 1.98 -9.54 -11.02
C GLU A 43 3.45 -9.28 -11.37
N ASN A 44 4.37 -9.81 -10.54
CA ASN A 44 5.82 -9.82 -10.75
C ASN A 44 6.40 -8.42 -11.04
N ARG A 45 6.05 -7.45 -10.18
CA ARG A 45 6.43 -6.04 -10.34
C ARG A 45 6.64 -5.33 -9.01
N VAL A 46 7.31 -4.19 -9.06
CA VAL A 46 7.49 -3.30 -7.91
C VAL A 46 6.35 -2.30 -7.84
N CYS A 47 5.79 -2.13 -6.65
CA CYS A 47 4.84 -1.09 -6.30
C CYS A 47 5.46 -0.13 -5.27
N LEU A 48 5.13 1.15 -5.36
CA LEU A 48 5.51 2.20 -4.42
C LEU A 48 4.32 2.50 -3.49
N VAL A 49 4.59 2.65 -2.20
CA VAL A 49 3.63 3.10 -1.20
C VAL A 49 4.21 4.30 -0.46
N SER A 50 3.45 5.39 -0.34
CA SER A 50 3.82 6.52 0.50
C SER A 50 3.41 6.26 1.95
N ILE A 51 4.30 6.51 2.91
CA ILE A 51 3.98 6.39 4.34
C ILE A 51 2.95 7.45 4.76
N GLY A 52 2.96 8.62 4.12
CA GLY A 52 1.97 9.67 4.36
C GLY A 52 0.58 9.36 3.81
N ASN A 53 0.48 8.42 2.86
CA ASN A 53 -0.80 7.95 2.33
C ASN A 53 -0.72 6.46 1.94
N PRO A 54 -0.78 5.54 2.93
CA PRO A 54 -0.52 4.11 2.71
C PRO A 54 -1.65 3.41 1.93
N SER A 55 -2.79 4.06 1.77
CA SER A 55 -3.90 3.53 0.94
C SER A 55 -3.62 3.61 -0.55
N ARG A 56 -2.67 4.46 -0.96
CA ARG A 56 -2.29 4.65 -2.36
C ARG A 56 -1.09 3.79 -2.71
N VAL A 57 -1.35 2.65 -3.34
CA VAL A 57 -0.33 1.74 -3.87
C VAL A 57 -0.16 1.98 -5.37
N ILE A 58 1.03 2.41 -5.79
CA ILE A 58 1.33 2.74 -7.20
C ILE A 58 2.19 1.63 -7.79
N CYS A 59 1.62 0.81 -8.68
CA CYS A 59 2.33 -0.31 -9.28
C CYS A 59 2.79 -0.09 -10.73
N ASP A 60 2.32 0.99 -11.39
CA ASP A 60 2.81 1.37 -12.71
C ASP A 60 3.83 2.49 -12.58
N PRO A 61 5.12 2.26 -12.90
CA PRO A 61 6.13 3.30 -12.81
C PRO A 61 5.85 4.47 -13.77
N ARG A 62 5.07 4.30 -14.84
CA ARG A 62 4.68 5.41 -15.72
C ARG A 62 3.76 6.40 -15.02
N SER A 63 2.89 5.91 -14.13
CA SER A 63 2.01 6.77 -13.34
C SER A 63 2.76 7.60 -12.29
N LEU A 64 3.99 7.22 -11.92
CA LEU A 64 4.84 8.02 -11.02
C LEU A 64 5.28 9.35 -11.67
N TRP A 65 5.34 9.42 -12.99
CA TRP A 65 5.83 10.60 -13.72
C TRP A 65 4.71 11.49 -14.26
N VAL A 66 3.44 11.05 -14.17
CA VAL A 66 2.29 11.76 -14.76
C VAL A 66 1.58 12.67 -13.75
N ASP A 67 1.78 12.48 -12.45
CA ASP A 67 1.27 13.42 -11.42
C ASP A 67 2.22 14.59 -11.17
N GLY A 68 2.58 15.25 -12.27
CA GLY A 68 3.16 16.58 -12.25
C GLY A 68 2.15 17.70 -12.04
N GLN A 69 0.92 17.47 -11.54
CA GLN A 69 -0.03 18.52 -11.12
C GLN A 69 -1.18 17.98 -10.24
N GLN A 70 -0.93 17.67 -8.97
CA GLN A 70 -1.93 17.87 -7.91
C GLN A 70 -1.15 18.07 -6.61
N GLY A 71 -1.10 19.31 -6.13
CA GLY A 71 -0.21 19.75 -5.06
C GLY A 71 -0.32 18.92 -3.78
N ASP A 72 0.73 18.13 -3.50
CA ASP A 72 1.31 17.79 -2.18
C ASP A 72 2.29 16.59 -2.29
N GLY A 73 3.15 16.59 -3.31
CA GLY A 73 4.19 15.56 -3.46
C GLY A 73 5.46 16.14 -4.07
N PRO A 74 6.63 16.02 -3.42
CA PRO A 74 7.88 16.54 -3.96
C PRO A 74 8.33 15.71 -5.17
N SER A 75 8.70 16.41 -6.24
CA SER A 75 9.25 15.82 -7.46
C SER A 75 10.68 15.33 -7.22
N ALA A 76 10.96 14.07 -7.58
CA ALA A 76 12.31 13.54 -7.59
C ALA A 76 13.13 14.25 -8.67
N ARG A 77 13.95 15.23 -8.26
CA ARG A 77 14.89 15.93 -9.14
C ARG A 77 16.07 14.99 -9.40
N ARG A 78 16.21 14.52 -10.64
CA ARG A 78 17.41 13.81 -11.10
C ARG A 78 18.59 14.81 -11.25
N PRO A 79 19.84 14.35 -11.05
CA PRO A 79 21.05 15.17 -11.23
C PRO A 79 21.20 15.69 -12.66
#